data_AF-A0A9W9MW10-F1
#
_entry.id   AF-A0A9W9MW10-F1
#
_cell.length_a   1.000
_cell.length_b   1.000
_cell.length_c   1.000
_cell.angle_alpha   90.00
_cell.angle_beta   90.00
_cell.angle_gamma   90.00
#
_symmetry.space_group_name_H-M   'P 1'
#
loop_
_entity.id
_entity.type
_entity.pdbx_description
1 polymer ?
#
loop_
_entity_poly.entity_id
_entity_poly.type
_entity_poly.pdbx_seq_one_letter_code
_entity_poly.pdbx_strand_id
1 'polypeptide(L)'
;MATPGILYVAMQPKPQLPDEQFHEWYNNEHGPTRLRLPHIFTNGLRYRANDGQEPAYMAVYDVTTMPHLQTPTYTNLRGAASPYEFETISQVEVNRYFYDLIWEKQSPHFVPIELLSNDEAEDIELIVSQLSLKHEEGEAKFRAWYKEEHTGMLSRVPGWLRTRLFKTSSVEESGDPEHTASMSTDWAKEIFTEYVAHKVRRTYSLFYVFGSRQLSNGGSRICKHQSSEPGTLHSFVTTSDGLDIPYRLEGNPDPKASVVAFSNSLLTSMDMWNPFILILKEKRPDLCILRIALSEENHNMGIQMLATQTVARWFHTSSMKKEALLGLIRGPALLVAGEDDANGAVPRAMNSFKDKVSDKGVELKIVPETGHLPMCEKPQVFWEALERFLA
;
A
#
# COMPACT_ATOMS: atom_id res chain seq x y z
N MET A 1 26.04 8.87 -15.21
CA MET A 1 25.58 8.69 -13.80
C MET A 1 24.30 7.87 -13.86
N ALA A 2 24.07 6.99 -12.89
CA ALA A 2 22.89 6.14 -12.91
C ALA A 2 21.64 7.01 -12.70
N THR A 3 20.73 7.01 -13.68
CA THR A 3 19.60 7.95 -13.71
C THR A 3 18.39 7.31 -13.03
N PRO A 4 17.68 8.02 -12.12
CA PRO A 4 16.35 7.59 -11.70
C PRO A 4 15.38 7.63 -12.88
N GLY A 5 14.24 6.96 -12.75
CA GLY A 5 13.27 6.92 -13.83
C GLY A 5 11.96 6.30 -13.42
N ILE A 6 11.22 5.82 -14.40
CA ILE A 6 9.97 5.11 -14.18
C ILE A 6 9.91 3.82 -14.98
N LEU A 7 9.30 2.82 -14.36
CA LEU A 7 8.69 1.71 -15.06
C LEU A 7 7.23 2.06 -15.33
N TYR A 8 6.90 2.27 -16.61
CA TYR A 8 5.55 2.59 -17.07
C TYR A 8 4.92 1.33 -17.67
N VAL A 9 3.73 0.98 -17.21
CA VAL A 9 3.02 -0.23 -17.66
C VAL A 9 1.58 0.13 -18.01
N ALA A 10 1.22 0.10 -19.29
CA ALA A 10 -0.18 0.21 -19.72
C ALA A 10 -0.77 -1.19 -19.91
N MET A 11 -2.01 -1.39 -19.47
CA MET A 11 -2.64 -2.70 -19.36
C MET A 11 -4.10 -2.66 -19.78
N GLN A 12 -4.49 -3.67 -20.56
CA GLN A 12 -5.88 -3.93 -20.94
C GLN A 12 -6.23 -5.39 -20.63
N PRO A 13 -7.03 -5.65 -19.59
CA PRO A 13 -7.60 -6.97 -19.34
C PRO A 13 -8.41 -7.44 -20.55
N LYS A 14 -8.25 -8.70 -20.94
CA LYS A 14 -9.11 -9.30 -21.97
C LYS A 14 -10.54 -9.43 -21.45
N PRO A 15 -11.57 -9.41 -22.32
CA PRO A 15 -12.97 -9.46 -21.90
C PRO A 15 -13.36 -10.68 -21.03
N GLN A 16 -12.60 -11.76 -21.10
CA GLN A 16 -12.84 -12.99 -20.33
C GLN A 16 -12.30 -12.93 -18.89
N LEU A 17 -11.39 -12.00 -18.60
CA LEU A 17 -10.82 -11.83 -17.26
C LEU A 17 -11.73 -10.91 -16.43
N PRO A 18 -12.35 -11.37 -15.34
CA PRO A 18 -13.14 -10.51 -14.47
C PRO A 18 -12.30 -9.37 -13.90
N ASP A 19 -12.85 -8.15 -13.87
CA ASP A 19 -12.18 -6.97 -13.30
C ASP A 19 -11.73 -7.21 -11.85
N GLU A 20 -12.56 -7.89 -11.05
CA GLU A 20 -12.23 -8.24 -9.67
C GLU A 20 -10.98 -9.12 -9.59
N GLN A 21 -10.88 -10.16 -10.44
CA GLN A 21 -9.70 -11.02 -10.50
C GLN A 21 -8.45 -10.25 -10.93
N PHE A 22 -8.57 -9.37 -11.95
CA PHE A 22 -7.47 -8.52 -12.38
C PHE A 22 -6.99 -7.59 -11.25
N HIS A 23 -7.92 -6.97 -10.51
CA HIS A 23 -7.58 -6.07 -9.42
C HIS A 23 -7.00 -6.80 -8.22
N GLU A 24 -7.57 -7.94 -7.83
CA GLU A 24 -7.10 -8.81 -6.75
C GLU A 24 -5.65 -9.22 -7.01
N TRP A 25 -5.39 -9.86 -8.15
CA TRP A 25 -4.04 -10.28 -8.53
C TRP A 25 -3.04 -9.11 -8.53
N TYR A 26 -3.42 -7.99 -9.16
CA TYR A 26 -2.49 -6.88 -9.30
C TYR A 26 -2.19 -6.19 -7.96
N ASN A 27 -3.19 -6.09 -7.08
CA ASN A 27 -3.10 -5.42 -5.78
C ASN A 27 -2.44 -6.25 -4.70
N ASN A 28 -2.65 -7.57 -4.71
CA ASN A 28 -2.24 -8.45 -3.61
C ASN A 28 -0.99 -9.28 -3.95
N GLU A 29 -0.70 -9.52 -5.23
CA GLU A 29 0.46 -10.32 -5.65
C GLU A 29 1.43 -9.49 -6.51
N HIS A 30 1.00 -9.02 -7.68
CA HIS A 30 1.91 -8.49 -8.69
C HIS A 30 2.64 -7.21 -8.27
N GLY A 31 1.90 -6.20 -7.81
CA GLY A 31 2.46 -4.92 -7.40
C GLY A 31 3.26 -4.99 -6.10
N PRO A 32 2.75 -5.60 -5.02
CA PRO A 32 3.51 -5.78 -3.79
C PRO A 32 4.83 -6.51 -3.99
N THR A 33 4.89 -7.48 -4.91
CA THR A 33 6.13 -8.19 -5.25
C THR A 33 7.25 -7.26 -5.72
N ARG A 34 6.90 -6.18 -6.44
CA ARG A 34 7.85 -5.14 -6.83
C ARG A 34 8.20 -4.23 -5.66
N LEU A 35 7.21 -3.82 -4.87
CA LEU A 35 7.43 -2.93 -3.72
C LEU A 35 8.23 -3.55 -2.57
N ARG A 36 8.41 -4.88 -2.58
CA ARG A 36 9.40 -5.57 -1.74
C ARG A 36 10.85 -5.22 -2.02
N LEU A 37 11.13 -4.53 -3.13
CA LEU A 37 12.47 -4.11 -3.54
C LEU A 37 12.58 -2.58 -3.37
N PRO A 38 12.58 -2.03 -2.14
CA PRO A 38 12.55 -0.58 -1.91
C PRO A 38 13.83 0.14 -2.36
N HIS A 39 14.91 -0.62 -2.55
CA HIS A 39 16.15 -0.12 -3.15
C HIS A 39 16.03 0.06 -4.67
N ILE A 40 15.02 -0.55 -5.32
CA ILE A 40 14.69 -0.39 -6.74
C ILE A 40 13.51 0.56 -6.92
N PHE A 41 12.41 0.34 -6.19
CA PHE A 41 11.16 1.09 -6.36
C PHE A 41 10.85 1.92 -5.12
N THR A 42 10.65 3.23 -5.29
CA THR A 42 10.29 4.12 -4.17
C THR A 42 8.79 4.16 -3.90
N ASN A 43 7.98 3.87 -4.91
CA ASN A 43 6.52 3.79 -4.86
C ASN A 43 5.99 2.91 -6.00
N GLY A 44 4.67 2.73 -6.02
CA GLY A 44 3.95 2.24 -7.18
C GLY A 44 2.54 2.82 -7.18
N LEU A 45 2.09 3.29 -8.32
CA LEU A 45 0.83 4.01 -8.47
C LEU A 45 0.03 3.38 -9.61
N ARG A 46 -1.25 3.09 -9.42
CA ARG A 46 -2.15 2.63 -10.49
C ARG A 46 -3.17 3.70 -10.83
N TYR A 47 -3.42 3.82 -12.12
CA TYR A 47 -4.32 4.79 -12.70
C TYR A 47 -5.31 4.12 -13.66
N ARG A 48 -6.53 4.63 -13.69
CA ARG A 48 -7.58 4.23 -14.61
C ARG A 48 -7.78 5.36 -15.61
N ALA A 49 -7.83 5.03 -16.89
CA ALA A 49 -8.09 6.00 -17.93
C ALA A 49 -9.49 6.59 -17.74
N ASN A 50 -9.61 7.92 -17.79
CA ASN A 50 -10.88 8.62 -17.70
C ASN A 50 -11.30 9.24 -19.06
N ASP A 51 -10.54 8.96 -20.11
CA ASP A 51 -10.79 9.38 -21.50
C ASP A 51 -11.59 8.37 -22.32
N GLY A 52 -11.98 7.23 -21.72
CA GLY A 52 -12.73 6.16 -22.38
C GLY A 52 -11.92 5.38 -23.42
N GLN A 53 -10.59 5.51 -23.45
CA GLN A 53 -9.72 4.80 -24.39
C GLN A 53 -9.01 3.61 -23.74
N GLU A 54 -8.62 2.64 -24.57
CA GLU A 54 -7.76 1.53 -24.18
C GLU A 54 -6.28 1.85 -24.47
N PRO A 55 -5.31 1.32 -23.70
CA PRO A 55 -5.50 0.50 -22.51
C PRO A 55 -6.14 1.27 -21.35
N ALA A 56 -7.07 0.63 -20.63
CA ALA A 56 -7.89 1.24 -19.59
C ALA A 56 -7.15 1.43 -18.26
N TYR A 57 -6.06 0.69 -18.03
CA TYR A 57 -5.31 0.73 -16.79
C TYR A 57 -3.84 1.04 -17.04
N MET A 58 -3.23 1.76 -16.09
CA MET A 58 -1.81 2.07 -16.10
C MET A 58 -1.23 1.86 -14.71
N ALA A 59 0.01 1.37 -14.63
CA ALA A 59 0.81 1.41 -13.42
C ALA A 59 2.14 2.13 -13.70
N VAL A 60 2.55 2.96 -12.75
CA VAL A 60 3.83 3.68 -12.78
C VAL A 60 4.56 3.37 -11.48
N TYR A 61 5.80 2.91 -11.58
CA TYR A 61 6.68 2.73 -10.45
C TYR A 61 7.86 3.67 -10.58
N ASP A 62 8.08 4.52 -9.58
CA ASP A 62 9.29 5.36 -9.54
C ASP A 62 10.49 4.49 -9.16
N VAL A 63 11.54 4.56 -9.98
CA VAL A 63 12.73 3.72 -9.92
C VAL A 63 13.90 4.56 -9.41
N THR A 64 14.56 4.11 -8.35
CA THR A 64 15.71 4.79 -7.73
C THR A 64 16.85 4.98 -8.72
N THR A 65 17.10 3.96 -9.55
CA THR A 65 18.11 3.97 -10.61
C THR A 65 17.81 2.91 -11.66
N MET A 66 17.75 3.30 -12.93
CA MET A 66 17.28 2.46 -14.04
C MET A 66 18.08 1.17 -14.26
N PRO A 67 19.42 1.12 -14.08
CA PRO A 67 20.19 -0.12 -14.13
C PRO A 67 19.73 -1.23 -13.17
N HIS A 68 19.02 -0.91 -12.07
CA HIS A 68 18.47 -1.95 -11.19
C HIS A 68 17.49 -2.88 -11.91
N LEU A 69 16.81 -2.40 -12.96
CA LEU A 69 15.84 -3.17 -13.73
C LEU A 69 16.49 -4.20 -14.67
N GLN A 70 17.82 -4.22 -14.79
CA GLN A 70 18.57 -5.24 -15.53
C GLN A 70 19.17 -6.30 -14.60
N THR A 71 19.08 -6.10 -13.28
CA THR A 71 19.67 -7.03 -12.31
C THR A 71 18.83 -8.28 -12.14
N PRO A 72 19.44 -9.44 -11.82
CA PRO A 72 18.72 -10.67 -11.49
C PRO A 72 17.66 -10.48 -10.39
N THR A 73 17.90 -9.58 -9.43
CA THR A 73 16.94 -9.25 -8.36
C THR A 73 15.59 -8.79 -8.92
N TYR A 74 15.57 -8.03 -10.01
CA TYR A 74 14.33 -7.61 -10.66
C TYR A 74 13.89 -8.57 -11.78
N THR A 75 14.80 -9.03 -12.64
CA THR A 75 14.43 -9.85 -13.80
C THR A 75 13.90 -11.22 -13.41
N ASN A 76 14.34 -11.78 -12.28
CA ASN A 76 13.85 -13.06 -11.77
C ASN A 76 12.45 -12.98 -11.14
N LEU A 77 11.87 -11.78 -10.93
CA LEU A 77 10.50 -11.67 -10.42
C LEU A 77 9.49 -12.41 -11.30
N ARG A 78 9.71 -12.42 -12.63
CA ARG A 78 8.88 -13.18 -13.57
C ARG A 78 9.11 -14.69 -13.47
N GLY A 79 10.34 -15.12 -13.21
CA GLY A 79 10.69 -16.53 -13.06
C GLY A 79 10.18 -17.16 -11.76
N ALA A 80 9.89 -16.34 -10.75
CA ALA A 80 9.34 -16.76 -9.47
C ALA A 80 7.81 -16.54 -9.35
N ALA A 81 7.13 -16.20 -10.46
CA ALA A 81 5.69 -15.99 -10.48
C ALA A 81 4.94 -17.27 -10.08
N SER A 82 3.86 -17.12 -9.32
CA SER A 82 2.97 -18.24 -9.00
C SER A 82 2.22 -18.73 -10.24
N PRO A 83 1.66 -19.96 -10.23
CA PRO A 83 0.76 -20.41 -11.29
C PRO A 83 -0.42 -19.45 -11.53
N TYR A 84 -0.96 -18.86 -10.45
CA TYR A 84 -2.06 -17.91 -10.52
C TYR A 84 -1.65 -16.58 -11.19
N GLU A 85 -0.48 -16.02 -10.85
CA GLU A 85 0.05 -14.83 -11.54
C GLU A 85 0.30 -15.12 -13.02
N PHE A 86 0.89 -16.28 -13.34
CA PHE A 86 1.16 -16.67 -14.72
C PHE A 86 -0.12 -16.81 -15.54
N GLU A 87 -1.15 -17.47 -14.99
CA GLU A 87 -2.45 -17.61 -15.64
C GLU A 87 -3.16 -16.26 -15.81
N THR A 88 -3.17 -15.43 -14.77
CA THR A 88 -3.86 -14.13 -14.80
C THR A 88 -3.19 -13.16 -15.77
N ILE A 89 -1.85 -13.02 -15.74
CA ILE A 89 -1.14 -12.09 -16.63
C ILE A 89 -1.27 -12.49 -18.11
N SER A 90 -1.42 -13.78 -18.43
CA SER A 90 -1.64 -14.27 -19.80
C SER A 90 -2.96 -13.76 -20.43
N GLN A 91 -3.88 -13.29 -19.56
CA GLN A 91 -5.17 -12.73 -19.93
C GLN A 91 -5.18 -11.20 -19.97
N VAL A 92 -4.00 -10.55 -19.86
CA VAL A 92 -3.86 -9.09 -19.90
C VAL A 92 -2.94 -8.71 -21.05
N GLU A 93 -3.36 -7.74 -21.87
CA GLU A 93 -2.46 -7.09 -22.82
C GLU A 93 -1.61 -6.07 -22.08
N VAL A 94 -0.29 -6.21 -22.15
CA VAL A 94 0.65 -5.42 -21.35
C VAL A 94 1.67 -4.73 -22.25
N ASN A 95 1.66 -3.40 -22.23
CA ASN A 95 2.69 -2.56 -22.85
C ASN A 95 3.58 -1.98 -21.77
N ARG A 96 4.88 -2.31 -21.81
CA ARG A 96 5.85 -1.92 -20.78
C ARG A 96 6.94 -1.06 -21.39
N TYR A 97 7.18 0.08 -20.76
CA TYR A 97 8.18 1.05 -21.18
C TYR A 97 9.07 1.45 -20.01
N PHE A 98 10.32 1.78 -20.32
CA PHE A 98 11.29 2.26 -19.35
C PHE A 98 11.68 3.68 -19.72
N TYR A 99 11.52 4.61 -18.78
CA TYR A 99 11.86 6.01 -19.05
C TYR A 99 12.78 6.61 -18.00
N ASP A 100 13.86 7.23 -18.45
CA ASP A 100 14.77 8.01 -17.62
C ASP A 100 14.12 9.35 -17.26
N LEU A 101 14.20 9.74 -15.98
CA LEU A 101 13.78 11.08 -15.55
C LEU A 101 14.86 12.10 -15.96
N ILE A 102 14.49 13.02 -16.85
CA ILE A 102 15.44 14.04 -17.35
C ILE A 102 15.16 15.43 -16.79
N TRP A 103 13.94 15.68 -16.29
CA TRP A 103 13.59 16.94 -15.67
C TRP A 103 12.30 16.85 -14.83
N GLU A 104 12.21 17.66 -13.77
CA GLU A 104 11.05 17.75 -12.89
C GLU A 104 10.88 19.18 -12.38
N LYS A 105 9.62 19.59 -12.18
CA LYS A 105 9.23 20.78 -11.41
C LYS A 105 8.00 20.46 -10.57
N GLN A 106 8.03 20.90 -9.32
CA GLN A 106 6.96 20.66 -8.34
C GLN A 106 6.45 21.99 -7.79
N SER A 107 5.17 22.02 -7.43
CA SER A 107 4.58 23.09 -6.63
C SER A 107 5.09 23.00 -5.18
N PRO A 108 5.20 24.12 -4.44
CA PRO A 108 5.47 24.08 -2.99
C PRO A 108 4.42 23.31 -2.19
N HIS A 109 3.22 23.14 -2.74
CA HIS A 109 2.11 22.39 -2.13
C HIS A 109 2.08 20.92 -2.57
N PHE A 110 3.02 20.48 -3.39
CA PHE A 110 3.06 19.09 -3.82
C PHE A 110 3.44 18.17 -2.65
N VAL A 111 2.56 17.22 -2.37
CA VAL A 111 2.82 16.09 -1.48
C VAL A 111 2.84 14.83 -2.35
N PRO A 112 3.84 13.95 -2.21
CA PRO A 112 3.86 12.67 -2.91
C PRO A 112 2.55 11.90 -2.69
N ILE A 113 2.01 11.33 -3.77
CA ILE A 113 0.68 10.72 -3.80
C ILE A 113 0.55 9.58 -2.79
N GLU A 114 1.65 8.84 -2.59
CA GLU A 114 1.76 7.75 -1.61
C GLU A 114 1.71 8.20 -0.15
N LEU A 115 1.79 9.51 0.13
CA LEU A 115 1.68 10.09 1.47
C LEU A 115 0.32 10.73 1.73
N LEU A 116 -0.57 10.77 0.73
CA LEU A 116 -1.91 11.31 0.85
C LEU A 116 -2.88 10.23 1.35
N SER A 117 -3.90 10.66 2.11
CA SER A 117 -5.09 9.84 2.36
C SER A 117 -5.91 9.62 1.09
N ASN A 118 -6.84 8.67 1.11
CA ASN A 118 -7.72 8.40 -0.04
C ASN A 118 -8.53 9.65 -0.44
N ASP A 119 -9.07 10.38 0.54
CA ASP A 119 -9.88 11.57 0.32
C ASP A 119 -9.05 12.72 -0.27
N GLU A 120 -7.80 12.88 0.18
CA GLU A 120 -6.88 13.89 -0.37
C GLU A 120 -6.44 13.56 -1.80
N ALA A 121 -6.50 12.30 -2.21
CA ALA A 121 -6.05 11.84 -3.52
C ALA A 121 -7.17 11.71 -4.57
N GLU A 122 -8.46 11.68 -4.17
CA GLU A 122 -9.60 11.35 -5.02
C GLU A 122 -9.75 12.27 -6.26
N ASP A 123 -9.40 13.55 -6.12
CA ASP A 123 -9.52 14.56 -7.19
C ASP A 123 -8.21 14.84 -7.94
N ILE A 124 -7.14 14.09 -7.68
CA ILE A 124 -5.85 14.30 -8.35
C ILE A 124 -5.82 13.54 -9.68
N GLU A 125 -5.79 14.29 -10.78
CA GLU A 125 -5.65 13.75 -12.13
C GLU A 125 -4.21 13.73 -12.63
N LEU A 126 -3.85 12.65 -13.34
CA LEU A 126 -2.59 12.53 -14.07
C LEU A 126 -2.82 12.70 -15.57
N ILE A 127 -2.17 13.70 -16.15
CA ILE A 127 -2.13 13.91 -17.59
C ILE A 127 -0.81 13.36 -18.14
N VAL A 128 -0.90 12.43 -19.08
CA VAL A 128 0.27 11.85 -19.76
C VAL A 128 0.27 12.32 -21.21
N SER A 129 1.38 12.91 -21.64
CA SER A 129 1.62 13.27 -23.05
C SER A 129 2.82 12.50 -23.56
N GLN A 130 2.59 11.61 -24.52
CA GLN A 130 3.64 10.87 -25.23
C GLN A 130 3.83 11.48 -26.62
N LEU A 131 5.09 11.66 -27.00
CA LEU A 131 5.47 12.23 -28.29
C LEU A 131 6.80 11.62 -28.74
N SER A 132 6.94 11.50 -30.06
CA SER A 132 8.20 11.16 -30.72
C SER A 132 8.70 12.37 -31.48
N LEU A 133 10.01 12.60 -31.44
CA LEU A 133 10.65 13.67 -32.20
C LEU A 133 10.93 13.18 -33.62
N LYS A 134 10.70 14.05 -34.62
CA LYS A 134 10.99 13.73 -36.03
C LYS A 134 12.48 13.59 -36.33
N HIS A 135 13.31 14.32 -35.57
CA HIS A 135 14.77 14.38 -35.74
C HIS A 135 15.41 14.48 -34.35
N GLU A 136 16.52 13.77 -34.14
CA GLU A 136 17.24 13.73 -32.86
C GLU A 136 17.76 15.11 -32.44
N GLU A 137 18.17 15.93 -33.41
CA GLU A 137 18.67 17.29 -33.17
C GLU A 137 17.59 18.20 -32.55
N GLY A 138 16.32 17.81 -32.66
CA GLY A 138 15.19 18.50 -32.03
C GLY A 138 15.13 18.32 -30.51
N GLU A 139 15.79 17.32 -29.93
CA GLU A 139 15.67 16.98 -28.50
C GLU A 139 16.11 18.13 -27.61
N ALA A 140 17.28 18.71 -27.88
CA ALA A 140 17.82 19.80 -27.08
C ALA A 140 16.90 21.03 -27.11
N LYS A 141 16.35 21.36 -28.29
CA LYS A 141 15.40 22.47 -28.46
C LYS A 141 14.06 22.20 -27.78
N PHE A 142 13.52 20.99 -27.93
CA PHE A 142 12.27 20.58 -27.29
C PHE A 142 12.40 20.66 -25.76
N ARG A 143 13.48 20.14 -25.20
CA ARG A 143 13.74 20.17 -23.75
C ARG A 143 13.90 21.59 -23.24
N ALA A 144 14.60 22.47 -23.96
CA ALA A 144 14.74 23.88 -23.60
C ALA A 144 13.36 24.56 -23.57
N TRP A 145 12.56 24.42 -24.64
CA TRP A 145 11.19 24.95 -24.69
C TRP A 145 10.30 24.41 -23.55
N TYR A 146 10.35 23.10 -23.30
CA TYR A 146 9.53 22.45 -22.28
C TYR A 146 9.83 22.97 -20.88
N LYS A 147 11.12 23.18 -20.59
CA LYS A 147 11.61 23.68 -19.29
C LYS A 147 11.38 25.19 -19.13
N GLU A 148 11.77 25.98 -20.12
CA GLU A 148 11.89 27.44 -19.99
C GLU A 148 10.56 28.15 -20.22
N GLU A 149 9.70 27.61 -21.08
CA GLU A 149 8.42 28.23 -21.43
C GLU A 149 7.23 27.38 -20.98
N HIS A 150 7.11 26.16 -21.51
CA HIS A 150 5.88 25.37 -21.40
C HIS A 150 5.51 25.06 -19.95
N THR A 151 6.45 24.54 -19.16
CA THR A 151 6.16 24.21 -17.75
C THR A 151 5.98 25.46 -16.89
N GLY A 152 6.63 26.58 -17.26
CA GLY A 152 6.40 27.87 -16.62
C GLY A 152 4.93 28.30 -16.73
N MET A 153 4.35 28.13 -17.92
CA MET A 153 2.93 28.40 -18.18
C MET A 153 2.02 27.39 -17.47
N LEU A 154 2.32 26.08 -17.58
CA LEU A 154 1.54 25.03 -16.89
C LEU A 154 1.50 25.24 -15.38
N SER A 155 2.60 25.68 -14.76
CA SER A 155 2.65 25.91 -13.31
C SER A 155 1.76 27.05 -12.80
N ARG A 156 1.14 27.82 -13.69
CA ARG A 156 0.16 28.86 -13.35
C ARG A 156 -1.29 28.37 -13.43
N VAL A 157 -1.52 27.17 -13.96
CA VAL A 157 -2.85 26.57 -14.01
C VAL A 157 -3.28 26.23 -12.58
N PRO A 158 -4.47 26.69 -12.12
CA PRO A 158 -4.98 26.33 -10.80
C PRO A 158 -5.04 24.81 -10.63
N GLY A 159 -4.57 24.31 -9.48
CA GLY A 159 -4.48 22.88 -9.20
C GLY A 159 -3.24 22.18 -9.77
N TRP A 160 -2.34 22.87 -10.46
CA TRP A 160 -1.08 22.26 -10.89
C TRP A 160 -0.21 21.88 -9.69
N LEU A 161 0.13 20.59 -9.60
CA LEU A 161 0.96 20.04 -8.52
C LEU A 161 2.38 19.75 -8.98
N ARG A 162 2.55 19.10 -10.14
CA ARG A 162 3.85 18.61 -10.60
C ARG A 162 3.88 18.39 -12.11
N THR A 163 5.06 18.57 -12.70
CA THR A 163 5.38 18.11 -14.05
C THR A 163 6.71 17.38 -14.05
N ARG A 164 6.75 16.22 -14.70
CA ARG A 164 7.97 15.43 -14.95
C ARG A 164 8.13 15.24 -16.46
N LEU A 165 9.35 15.33 -16.94
CA LEU A 165 9.72 15.04 -18.31
C LEU A 165 10.65 13.83 -18.32
N PHE A 166 10.33 12.89 -19.20
CA PHE A 166 11.04 11.63 -19.32
C PHE A 166 11.52 11.41 -20.75
N LYS A 167 12.53 10.56 -20.90
CA LYS A 167 13.05 10.08 -22.18
C LYS A 167 13.13 8.55 -22.15
N THR A 168 12.92 7.90 -23.29
CA THR A 168 13.11 6.44 -23.42
C THR A 168 14.48 6.02 -22.88
N SER A 169 14.49 5.07 -21.95
CA SER A 169 15.69 4.61 -21.28
C SER A 169 16.50 3.69 -22.18
N SER A 170 17.83 3.75 -22.10
CA SER A 170 18.72 2.79 -22.78
C SER A 170 18.57 1.35 -22.26
N VAL A 171 17.91 1.16 -21.11
CA VAL A 171 17.57 -0.17 -20.56
C VAL A 171 16.59 -0.93 -21.46
N GLU A 172 15.88 -0.26 -22.39
CA GLU A 172 15.03 -0.89 -23.40
C GLU A 172 15.78 -1.75 -24.43
N GLU A 173 17.12 -1.64 -24.56
CA GLU A 173 17.93 -2.49 -25.48
C GLU A 173 18.00 -3.97 -25.07
N SER A 174 17.18 -4.42 -24.11
CA SER A 174 17.01 -5.82 -23.74
C SER A 174 15.60 -6.33 -24.03
N GLY A 175 14.99 -5.83 -25.11
CA GLY A 175 13.85 -6.49 -25.76
C GLY A 175 14.30 -7.80 -26.40
N ASP A 176 13.46 -8.83 -26.26
CA ASP A 176 13.57 -10.12 -26.95
C ASP A 176 14.11 -9.94 -28.39
N PRO A 177 15.12 -10.71 -28.85
CA PRO A 177 15.62 -10.64 -30.23
C PRO A 177 14.52 -10.66 -31.29
N GLU A 178 13.40 -11.35 -31.03
CA GLU A 178 12.24 -11.39 -31.95
C GLU A 178 11.46 -10.07 -32.00
N HIS A 179 11.35 -9.34 -30.88
CA HIS A 179 10.71 -8.02 -30.85
C HIS A 179 11.59 -6.94 -31.50
N THR A 180 12.91 -7.03 -31.30
CA THR A 180 13.85 -6.16 -32.00
C THR A 180 13.83 -6.44 -33.51
N ALA A 181 13.73 -7.70 -33.92
CA ALA A 181 13.63 -8.10 -35.32
C ALA A 181 12.34 -7.63 -35.99
N SER A 182 11.20 -7.66 -35.30
CA SER A 182 9.92 -7.20 -35.87
C SER A 182 9.89 -5.69 -36.12
N MET A 183 10.54 -4.91 -35.25
CA MET A 183 10.63 -3.45 -35.35
C MET A 183 11.74 -2.94 -36.29
N SER A 184 12.62 -3.82 -36.77
CA SER A 184 13.79 -3.46 -37.59
C SER A 184 13.71 -3.90 -39.05
N THR A 185 12.55 -4.41 -39.50
CA THR A 185 12.30 -4.69 -40.91
C THR A 185 12.35 -3.40 -41.74
N ASP A 186 12.76 -3.51 -43.00
CA ASP A 186 12.84 -2.35 -43.91
C ASP A 186 11.46 -1.71 -44.10
N TRP A 187 10.39 -2.51 -44.08
CA TRP A 187 9.00 -2.05 -44.14
C TRP A 187 8.55 -1.33 -42.85
N ALA A 188 8.89 -1.85 -41.65
CA ALA A 188 8.58 -1.15 -40.40
C ALA A 188 9.30 0.22 -40.34
N LYS A 189 10.57 0.27 -40.74
CA LYS A 189 11.34 1.52 -40.81
C LYS A 189 10.71 2.53 -41.78
N GLU A 190 10.25 2.07 -42.95
CA GLU A 190 9.55 2.91 -43.93
C GLU A 190 8.22 3.48 -43.38
N ILE A 191 7.40 2.64 -42.73
CA ILE A 191 6.12 3.07 -42.12
C ILE A 191 6.30 4.10 -41.01
N PHE A 192 7.27 3.89 -40.11
CA PHE A 192 7.54 4.82 -39.01
C PHE A 192 8.19 6.13 -39.48
N THR A 193 8.95 6.10 -40.58
CA THR A 193 9.62 7.28 -41.15
C THR A 193 8.68 8.14 -42.00
N GLU A 194 7.80 7.53 -42.80
CA GLU A 194 6.94 8.27 -43.73
C GLU A 194 5.55 8.62 -43.20
N TYR A 195 4.95 7.81 -42.30
CA TYR A 195 3.51 7.92 -41.99
C TYR A 195 3.17 8.11 -40.51
N VAL A 196 4.15 8.04 -39.60
CA VAL A 196 3.91 8.12 -38.15
C VAL A 196 4.39 9.45 -37.56
N ALA A 197 3.46 10.37 -37.32
CA ALA A 197 3.64 11.49 -36.39
C ALA A 197 2.61 11.36 -35.27
N HIS A 198 2.90 10.54 -34.24
CA HIS A 198 1.98 10.36 -33.12
C HIS A 198 2.22 11.38 -32.01
N LYS A 199 1.15 12.10 -31.65
CA LYS A 199 1.02 12.81 -30.38
C LYS A 199 -0.18 12.21 -29.66
N VAL A 200 0.08 11.45 -28.60
CA VAL A 200 -0.98 10.83 -27.79
C VAL A 200 -1.05 11.57 -26.46
N ARG A 201 -2.22 12.14 -26.16
CA ARG A 201 -2.54 12.71 -24.85
C ARG A 201 -3.58 11.79 -24.21
N ARG A 202 -3.26 11.27 -23.03
CA ARG A 202 -4.13 10.44 -22.20
C ARG A 202 -4.36 11.13 -20.86
N THR A 203 -5.56 10.96 -20.31
CA THR A 203 -5.90 11.44 -18.97
C THR A 203 -6.27 10.24 -18.12
N TYR A 204 -5.74 10.21 -16.89
CA TYR A 204 -5.95 9.11 -15.98
C TYR A 204 -6.28 9.63 -14.58
N SER A 205 -7.20 8.95 -13.89
CA SER A 205 -7.49 9.17 -12.48
C SER A 205 -6.68 8.15 -11.66
N LEU A 206 -6.05 8.62 -10.58
CA LEU A 206 -5.44 7.70 -9.62
C LEU A 206 -6.56 6.86 -8.99
N PHE A 207 -6.42 5.54 -9.03
CA PHE A 207 -7.39 4.66 -8.37
C PHE A 207 -6.76 3.70 -7.37
N TYR A 208 -5.42 3.67 -7.28
CA TYR A 208 -4.71 2.83 -6.32
C TYR A 208 -3.28 3.32 -6.07
N VAL A 209 -2.85 3.28 -4.80
CA VAL A 209 -1.44 3.44 -4.43
C VAL A 209 -0.98 2.19 -3.70
N PHE A 210 0.15 1.63 -4.12
CA PHE A 210 0.74 0.47 -3.48
C PHE A 210 1.40 0.85 -2.15
N GLY A 211 1.11 0.08 -1.10
CA GLY A 211 1.73 0.24 0.21
C GLY A 211 1.05 1.21 1.18
N SER A 212 0.12 2.07 0.73
CA SER A 212 -0.64 2.97 1.63
C SER A 212 -2.06 2.49 1.92
N ARG A 213 -2.58 1.52 1.15
CA ARG A 213 -4.03 1.22 1.14
C ARG A 213 -4.58 0.46 2.35
N GLN A 214 -3.76 0.12 3.33
CA GLN A 214 -4.23 -0.62 4.51
C GLN A 214 -3.71 -0.10 5.86
N LEU A 215 -2.77 0.86 5.85
CA LEU A 215 -2.24 1.49 7.05
C LEU A 215 -1.91 2.95 6.73
N SER A 216 -2.94 3.79 6.63
CA SER A 216 -2.77 5.25 6.66
C SER A 216 -2.46 5.68 8.10
N ASN A 217 -1.27 5.36 8.58
CA ASN A 217 -0.51 6.10 9.59
C ASN A 217 0.79 5.35 9.94
N GLY A 218 1.91 5.92 9.51
CA GLY A 218 3.25 5.51 9.95
C GLY A 218 4.14 5.14 8.79
N GLY A 219 5.08 6.03 8.45
CA GLY A 219 6.07 5.82 7.41
C GLY A 219 6.89 4.57 7.69
N SER A 220 6.62 3.51 6.94
CA SER A 220 7.43 2.30 7.01
C SER A 220 7.29 1.46 5.76
N ARG A 221 8.44 1.16 5.16
CA ARG A 221 8.61 0.58 3.83
C ARG A 221 8.91 -0.91 3.98
N ILE A 222 8.29 -1.72 3.10
CA ILE A 222 8.46 -3.17 2.86
C ILE A 222 7.32 -4.02 3.47
N CYS A 223 6.51 -4.63 2.58
CA CYS A 223 5.53 -5.70 2.87
C CYS A 223 5.89 -6.98 2.10
N LYS A 224 6.10 -8.13 2.75
CA LYS A 224 6.08 -9.43 2.04
C LYS A 224 4.75 -10.14 2.25
N HIS A 225 4.17 -10.69 1.18
CA HIS A 225 2.90 -11.43 1.24
C HIS A 225 3.12 -12.93 1.25
N GLN A 226 2.30 -13.62 2.02
CA GLN A 226 2.17 -15.07 2.01
C GLN A 226 0.69 -15.41 2.24
N SER A 227 -0.13 -15.42 1.18
CA SER A 227 -1.54 -15.79 1.31
C SER A 227 -1.72 -17.30 1.12
N SER A 228 -2.43 -17.95 2.05
CA SER A 228 -2.86 -19.35 1.96
C SER A 228 -4.38 -19.53 1.86
N GLU A 229 -5.19 -18.47 2.05
CA GLU A 229 -6.66 -18.54 2.08
C GLU A 229 -7.33 -17.39 1.30
N PRO A 230 -8.40 -17.66 0.52
CA PRO A 230 -9.15 -16.63 -0.20
C PRO A 230 -9.73 -15.57 0.75
N GLY A 231 -9.58 -14.28 0.41
CA GLY A 231 -10.16 -13.16 1.19
C GLY A 231 -9.42 -12.81 2.48
N THR A 232 -8.25 -13.41 2.72
CA THR A 232 -7.39 -13.08 3.86
C THR A 232 -5.97 -12.76 3.37
N LEU A 233 -5.48 -11.57 3.72
CA LEU A 233 -4.13 -11.13 3.41
C LEU A 233 -3.24 -11.30 4.63
N HIS A 234 -2.07 -11.93 4.47
CA HIS A 234 -1.01 -11.95 5.48
C HIS A 234 0.21 -11.23 4.96
N SER A 235 0.78 -10.36 5.79
CA SER A 235 2.01 -9.64 5.47
C SER A 235 2.75 -9.16 6.72
N PHE A 236 3.70 -8.24 6.55
CA PHE A 236 4.34 -7.53 7.64
C PHE A 236 4.72 -6.12 7.22
N VAL A 237 5.08 -5.27 8.18
CA VAL A 237 5.69 -3.96 7.95
C VAL A 237 7.06 -3.92 8.62
N THR A 238 8.11 -3.58 7.89
CA THR A 238 9.45 -3.35 8.48
C THR A 238 9.57 -1.91 8.98
N THR A 239 9.73 -1.71 10.28
CA THR A 239 9.96 -0.40 10.91
C THR A 239 11.30 0.22 10.50
N SER A 240 11.48 1.52 10.70
CA SER A 240 12.75 2.21 10.41
C SER A 240 13.96 1.66 11.20
N ASP A 241 13.71 1.04 12.35
CA ASP A 241 14.70 0.33 13.17
C ASP A 241 14.85 -1.16 12.82
N GLY A 242 14.21 -1.62 11.73
CA GLY A 242 14.38 -2.96 11.17
C GLY A 242 13.53 -4.06 11.82
N LEU A 243 12.50 -3.71 12.60
CA LEU A 243 11.57 -4.68 13.18
C LEU A 243 10.48 -5.03 12.15
N ASP A 244 10.37 -6.30 11.80
CA ASP A 244 9.25 -6.80 11.01
C ASP A 244 8.04 -7.02 11.93
N ILE A 245 6.96 -6.31 11.66
CA ILE A 245 5.68 -6.43 12.39
C ILE A 245 4.68 -7.16 11.49
N PRO A 246 4.43 -8.46 11.71
CA PRO A 246 3.44 -9.21 10.96
C PRO A 246 2.02 -8.67 11.19
N TYR A 247 1.22 -8.69 10.12
CA TYR A 247 -0.18 -8.34 10.15
C TYR A 247 -1.02 -9.27 9.27
N ARG A 248 -2.29 -9.41 9.62
CA ARG A 248 -3.33 -10.11 8.88
C ARG A 248 -4.50 -9.16 8.63
N LEU A 249 -5.00 -9.13 7.40
CA LEU A 249 -6.17 -8.36 7.00
C LEU A 249 -7.27 -9.28 6.48
N GLU A 250 -8.48 -9.07 6.99
CA GLU A 250 -9.65 -9.88 6.71
C GLU A 250 -10.93 -9.06 6.87
N GLY A 251 -12.09 -9.57 6.44
CA GLY A 251 -13.36 -8.84 6.51
C GLY A 251 -13.69 -8.12 5.20
N ASN A 252 -14.27 -6.93 5.27
CA ASN A 252 -14.68 -6.16 4.10
C ASN A 252 -13.45 -5.71 3.28
N PRO A 253 -13.34 -6.10 1.99
CA PRO A 253 -12.22 -5.72 1.14
C PRO A 253 -12.35 -4.31 0.55
N ASP A 254 -13.48 -3.61 0.76
CA ASP A 254 -13.69 -2.25 0.26
C ASP A 254 -12.64 -1.29 0.86
N PRO A 255 -11.85 -0.57 0.04
CA PRO A 255 -10.86 0.40 0.53
C PRO A 255 -11.46 1.58 1.32
N LYS A 256 -12.79 1.79 1.27
CA LYS A 256 -13.51 2.79 2.07
C LYS A 256 -14.12 2.20 3.35
N ALA A 257 -13.99 0.90 3.59
CA ALA A 257 -14.47 0.26 4.82
C ALA A 257 -13.72 0.80 6.05
N SER A 258 -14.44 0.97 7.16
CA SER A 258 -13.82 1.33 8.44
C SER A 258 -12.94 0.19 8.93
N VAL A 259 -11.71 0.51 9.34
CA VAL A 259 -10.73 -0.48 9.82
C VAL A 259 -10.77 -0.57 11.34
N VAL A 260 -10.92 -1.78 11.89
CA VAL A 260 -10.70 -2.07 13.31
C VAL A 260 -9.41 -2.85 13.47
N ALA A 261 -8.45 -2.25 14.19
CA ALA A 261 -7.15 -2.84 14.46
C ALA A 261 -7.12 -3.61 15.78
N PHE A 262 -6.67 -4.86 15.73
CA PHE A 262 -6.46 -5.76 16.86
C PHE A 262 -4.96 -5.89 17.11
N SER A 263 -4.55 -5.57 18.33
CA SER A 263 -3.19 -5.81 18.82
C SER A 263 -3.24 -6.96 19.82
N ASN A 264 -2.44 -7.99 19.59
CA ASN A 264 -2.34 -9.13 20.49
C ASN A 264 -1.48 -8.79 21.72
N SER A 265 -1.76 -9.47 22.84
CA SER A 265 -0.99 -9.35 24.07
C SER A 265 0.40 -9.99 23.92
N LEU A 266 1.34 -9.60 24.79
CA LEU A 266 2.66 -10.23 24.84
C LEU A 266 2.53 -11.75 24.99
N LEU A 267 3.37 -12.50 24.26
CA LEU A 267 3.42 -13.97 24.28
C LEU A 267 2.13 -14.66 23.81
N THR A 268 1.31 -13.97 23.01
CA THR A 268 0.14 -14.57 22.35
C THR A 268 0.31 -14.58 20.84
N SER A 269 -0.43 -15.44 20.14
CA SER A 269 -0.57 -15.39 18.68
C SER A 269 -1.72 -14.44 18.31
N MET A 270 -1.72 -13.92 17.06
CA MET A 270 -2.91 -13.31 16.50
C MET A 270 -4.15 -14.18 16.72
N ASP A 271 -4.02 -15.52 16.65
CA ASP A 271 -5.08 -16.52 16.77
C ASP A 271 -5.95 -16.41 18.03
N MET A 272 -5.47 -15.76 19.09
CA MET A 272 -6.29 -15.49 20.28
C MET A 272 -7.61 -14.79 19.92
N TRP A 273 -7.62 -13.99 18.86
CA TRP A 273 -8.80 -13.27 18.42
C TRP A 273 -9.77 -14.12 17.59
N ASN A 274 -9.39 -15.32 17.13
CA ASN A 274 -10.18 -16.12 16.19
C ASN A 274 -11.65 -16.31 16.63
N PRO A 275 -11.95 -16.72 17.88
CA PRO A 275 -13.34 -16.90 18.32
C PRO A 275 -14.17 -15.61 18.24
N PHE A 276 -13.57 -14.47 18.56
CA PHE A 276 -14.25 -13.17 18.51
C PHE A 276 -14.38 -12.63 17.08
N ILE A 277 -13.36 -12.81 16.24
CA ILE A 277 -13.39 -12.35 14.84
C ILE A 277 -14.52 -13.02 14.05
N LEU A 278 -14.82 -14.29 14.32
CA LEU A 278 -15.96 -14.97 13.71
C LEU A 278 -17.28 -14.25 14.00
N ILE A 279 -17.49 -13.83 15.25
CA ILE A 279 -18.69 -13.07 15.67
C ILE A 279 -18.67 -11.68 15.05
N LEU A 280 -17.52 -10.99 15.07
CA LEU A 280 -17.40 -9.64 14.53
C LEU A 280 -17.73 -9.61 13.03
N LYS A 281 -17.23 -10.57 12.25
CA LYS A 281 -17.53 -10.69 10.82
C LYS A 281 -19.02 -10.93 10.56
N GLU A 282 -19.69 -11.70 11.42
CA GLU A 282 -21.14 -11.93 11.33
C GLU A 282 -21.94 -10.66 11.67
N LYS A 283 -21.57 -9.96 12.74
CA LYS A 283 -22.33 -8.80 13.25
C LYS A 283 -22.00 -7.49 12.53
N ARG A 284 -20.79 -7.37 11.99
CA ARG A 284 -20.24 -6.18 11.33
C ARG A 284 -19.50 -6.54 10.04
N PRO A 285 -20.22 -7.08 9.04
CA PRO A 285 -19.63 -7.42 7.75
C PRO A 285 -19.12 -6.20 6.97
N ASP A 286 -19.48 -4.99 7.40
CA ASP A 286 -19.02 -3.71 6.85
C ASP A 286 -17.58 -3.36 7.22
N LEU A 287 -17.02 -3.97 8.27
CA LEU A 287 -15.70 -3.63 8.79
C LEU A 287 -14.56 -4.38 8.07
N CYS A 288 -13.46 -3.67 7.87
CA CYS A 288 -12.16 -4.27 7.60
C CYS A 288 -11.44 -4.55 8.94
N ILE A 289 -10.86 -5.73 9.07
CA ILE A 289 -10.25 -6.21 10.31
C ILE A 289 -8.75 -6.33 10.08
N LEU A 290 -7.96 -5.55 10.82
CA LEU A 290 -6.50 -5.58 10.81
C LEU A 290 -6.02 -6.24 12.11
N ARG A 291 -5.31 -7.36 12.04
CA ARG A 291 -4.68 -8.00 13.20
C ARG A 291 -3.17 -7.82 13.10
N ILE A 292 -2.54 -7.43 14.18
CA ILE A 292 -1.10 -7.16 14.23
C ILE A 292 -0.49 -8.04 15.32
N ALA A 293 0.59 -8.72 14.98
CA ALA A 293 1.42 -9.47 15.91
C ALA A 293 2.63 -8.62 16.33
N LEU A 294 2.57 -8.01 17.52
CA LEU A 294 3.67 -7.18 18.02
C LEU A 294 4.81 -8.01 18.64
N SER A 295 4.51 -9.25 19.03
CA SER A 295 5.46 -10.20 19.59
C SER A 295 4.98 -11.63 19.35
N GLU A 296 5.35 -12.23 18.23
CA GLU A 296 5.34 -13.70 18.13
C GLU A 296 6.68 -14.22 18.68
N GLU A 297 6.67 -15.41 19.28
CA GLU A 297 7.90 -16.05 19.78
C GLU A 297 8.87 -16.27 18.61
N ASN A 298 9.74 -15.29 18.33
CA ASN A 298 10.96 -15.56 17.60
C ASN A 298 11.82 -16.42 18.52
N HIS A 299 11.98 -17.69 18.14
CA HIS A 299 12.63 -18.78 18.86
C HIS A 299 14.08 -18.55 19.36
N ASN A 300 14.60 -17.32 19.43
CA ASN A 300 15.97 -17.06 19.90
C ASN A 300 16.20 -15.72 20.63
N MET A 301 15.19 -14.89 20.93
CA MET A 301 15.43 -13.63 21.66
C MET A 301 14.46 -13.44 22.82
N GLY A 302 15.04 -13.41 24.02
CA GLY A 302 14.30 -13.46 25.29
C GLY A 302 13.28 -12.33 25.48
N ILE A 303 12.25 -12.67 26.29
CA ILE A 303 11.15 -11.83 26.78
C ILE A 303 11.53 -10.38 27.10
N GLN A 304 12.75 -10.11 27.58
CA GLN A 304 13.19 -8.75 27.91
C GLN A 304 13.32 -7.83 26.69
N MET A 305 13.72 -8.33 25.52
CA MET A 305 13.86 -7.48 24.33
C MET A 305 12.51 -7.17 23.70
N LEU A 306 11.62 -8.18 23.63
CA LEU A 306 10.23 -8.03 23.20
C LEU A 306 9.43 -7.10 24.13
N ALA A 307 9.62 -7.23 25.45
CA ALA A 307 9.03 -6.31 26.42
C ALA A 307 9.59 -4.89 26.26
N THR A 308 10.89 -4.71 26.05
CA THR A 308 11.48 -3.36 25.87
C THR A 308 10.98 -2.68 24.60
N GLN A 309 10.86 -3.42 23.49
CA GLN A 309 10.39 -2.89 22.21
C GLN A 309 8.87 -2.66 22.18
N THR A 310 8.07 -3.47 22.88
CA THR A 310 6.59 -3.39 22.87
C THR A 310 6.03 -2.51 23.99
N VAL A 311 6.54 -2.63 25.23
CA VAL A 311 6.06 -1.86 26.41
C VAL A 311 6.46 -0.39 26.33
N ALA A 312 7.59 -0.07 25.66
CA ALA A 312 7.94 1.32 25.39
C ALA A 312 6.98 1.98 24.40
N ARG A 313 6.33 1.19 23.54
CA ARG A 313 5.49 1.67 22.46
C ARG A 313 4.02 1.75 22.89
N TRP A 314 3.43 0.76 23.56
CA TRP A 314 1.98 0.73 23.81
C TRP A 314 1.55 0.32 25.25
N PHE A 315 0.31 0.72 25.62
CA PHE A 315 -0.30 0.77 26.95
C PHE A 315 -0.14 -0.50 27.82
N HIS A 316 0.83 -0.46 28.73
CA HIS A 316 0.96 -1.38 29.87
C HIS A 316 0.54 -0.64 31.17
N THR A 317 0.16 -1.34 32.24
CA THR A 317 -0.12 -0.68 33.55
C THR A 317 1.07 0.12 34.08
N SER A 318 2.29 -0.31 33.76
CA SER A 318 3.53 0.45 33.97
C SER A 318 3.60 1.74 33.16
N SER A 319 2.99 1.78 31.97
CA SER A 319 2.89 2.98 31.12
C SER A 319 1.93 4.03 31.69
N MET A 320 0.98 3.63 32.55
CA MET A 320 0.11 4.56 33.29
C MET A 320 0.86 5.38 34.36
N LYS A 321 2.12 5.03 34.67
CA LYS A 321 3.03 5.86 35.49
C LYS A 321 3.70 6.97 34.67
N LYS A 322 3.54 7.00 33.34
CA LYS A 322 4.07 8.04 32.46
C LYS A 322 2.97 9.07 32.21
N GLU A 323 2.93 10.13 33.01
CA GLU A 323 1.91 11.19 32.90
C GLU A 323 1.80 11.80 31.49
N ALA A 324 2.90 11.85 30.73
CA ALA A 324 2.92 12.34 29.35
C ALA A 324 2.10 11.48 28.35
N LEU A 325 1.73 10.24 28.72
CA LEU A 325 0.89 9.36 27.90
C LEU A 325 -0.60 9.41 28.31
N LEU A 326 -0.91 9.94 29.50
CA LEU A 326 -2.28 10.08 29.99
C LEU A 326 -2.96 11.26 29.28
N GLY A 327 -4.18 11.04 28.77
CA GLY A 327 -4.92 12.06 28.01
C GLY A 327 -4.53 12.21 26.53
N LEU A 328 -3.68 11.32 25.98
CA LEU A 328 -3.44 11.25 24.53
C LEU A 328 -4.67 10.75 23.75
N ILE A 329 -5.55 9.99 24.39
CA ILE A 329 -6.78 9.48 23.78
C ILE A 329 -7.86 10.57 23.86
N ARG A 330 -8.04 11.30 22.75
CA ARG A 330 -9.04 12.37 22.58
C ARG A 330 -10.39 11.88 22.04
N GLY A 331 -10.48 10.59 21.71
CA GLY A 331 -11.67 9.93 21.18
C GLY A 331 -12.44 9.14 22.25
N PRO A 332 -13.63 8.61 21.93
CA PRO A 332 -14.33 7.65 22.78
C PRO A 332 -13.42 6.47 23.15
N ALA A 333 -13.46 6.03 24.40
CA ALA A 333 -12.67 4.90 24.88
C ALA A 333 -13.53 3.97 25.75
N LEU A 334 -13.22 2.68 25.67
CA LEU A 334 -13.88 1.61 26.41
C LEU A 334 -12.80 0.71 27.01
N LEU A 335 -12.92 0.41 28.31
CA LEU A 335 -12.13 -0.63 28.97
C LEU A 335 -13.00 -1.88 29.11
N VAL A 336 -12.39 -3.04 28.88
CA VAL A 336 -13.04 -4.35 29.06
C VAL A 336 -12.09 -5.25 29.84
N ALA A 337 -12.60 -5.92 30.88
CA ALA A 337 -11.85 -6.87 31.69
C ALA A 337 -12.71 -8.08 32.04
N GLY A 338 -12.07 -9.25 32.22
CA GLY A 338 -12.74 -10.37 32.85
C GLY A 338 -12.92 -10.13 34.35
N GLU A 339 -14.04 -10.59 34.89
CA GLU A 339 -14.40 -10.46 36.30
C GLU A 339 -13.32 -11.00 37.25
N ASP A 340 -12.75 -12.15 36.90
CA ASP A 340 -11.82 -12.90 37.73
C ASP A 340 -10.34 -12.64 37.38
N ASP A 341 -10.05 -11.71 36.46
CA ASP A 341 -8.68 -11.44 36.03
C ASP A 341 -7.79 -10.98 37.20
N ALA A 342 -6.74 -11.77 37.46
CA ALA A 342 -5.89 -11.71 38.63
C ALA A 342 -6.68 -11.63 39.95
N ASN A 343 -7.69 -12.48 40.13
CA ASN A 343 -8.62 -12.47 41.27
C ASN A 343 -9.33 -11.11 41.43
N GLY A 344 -9.79 -10.57 40.30
CA GLY A 344 -10.45 -9.28 40.18
C GLY A 344 -9.55 -8.06 40.42
N ALA A 345 -8.23 -8.25 40.54
CA ALA A 345 -7.31 -7.12 40.75
C ALA A 345 -7.23 -6.22 39.52
N VAL A 346 -7.31 -6.79 38.31
CA VAL A 346 -7.27 -6.04 37.05
C VAL A 346 -8.50 -5.15 36.87
N PRO A 347 -9.77 -5.63 36.96
CA PRO A 347 -10.94 -4.76 36.83
C PRO A 347 -10.98 -3.66 37.90
N ARG A 348 -10.55 -3.95 39.14
CA ARG A 348 -10.40 -2.93 40.19
C ARG A 348 -9.38 -1.86 39.81
N ALA A 349 -8.22 -2.28 39.28
CA ALA A 349 -7.19 -1.37 38.82
C ALA A 349 -7.70 -0.50 37.65
N MET A 350 -8.31 -1.10 36.63
CA MET A 350 -8.90 -0.39 35.49
C MET A 350 -9.91 0.66 35.93
N ASN A 351 -10.80 0.30 36.86
CA ASN A 351 -11.78 1.24 37.39
C ASN A 351 -11.12 2.43 38.10
N SER A 352 -9.98 2.24 38.77
CA SER A 352 -9.28 3.31 39.48
C SER A 352 -8.63 4.36 38.57
N PHE A 353 -8.38 4.03 37.29
CA PHE A 353 -7.71 4.93 36.34
C PHE A 353 -8.54 5.30 35.11
N LYS A 354 -9.73 4.71 34.90
CA LYS A 354 -10.53 4.90 33.69
C LYS A 354 -10.77 6.38 33.35
N ASP A 355 -11.03 7.22 34.35
CA ASP A 355 -11.30 8.65 34.16
C ASP A 355 -10.05 9.46 33.76
N LYS A 356 -8.86 8.83 33.82
CA LYS A 356 -7.59 9.41 33.37
C LYS A 356 -7.21 9.00 31.94
N VAL A 357 -7.95 8.05 31.34
CA VAL A 357 -7.65 7.49 30.03
C VAL A 357 -8.05 8.46 28.92
N SER A 358 -9.21 9.10 29.04
CA SER A 358 -9.73 10.08 28.08
C SER A 358 -10.45 11.22 28.80
N ASP A 359 -10.38 12.41 28.21
CA ASP A 359 -11.10 13.62 28.65
C ASP A 359 -12.63 13.54 28.42
N LYS A 360 -13.11 12.54 27.66
CA LYS A 360 -14.53 12.34 27.34
C LYS A 360 -15.25 11.30 28.22
N GLY A 361 -14.57 10.81 29.27
CA GLY A 361 -15.09 9.75 30.14
C GLY A 361 -14.96 8.37 29.50
N VAL A 362 -14.66 7.37 30.32
CA VAL A 362 -14.39 6.00 29.86
C VAL A 362 -15.28 5.02 30.60
N GLU A 363 -16.02 4.20 29.85
CA GLU A 363 -16.79 3.11 30.41
C GLU A 363 -15.87 1.91 30.69
N LEU A 364 -16.14 1.18 31.77
CA LEU A 364 -15.53 -0.12 32.05
C LEU A 364 -16.64 -1.18 31.98
N LYS A 365 -16.48 -2.16 31.09
CA LYS A 365 -17.31 -3.35 31.01
C LYS A 365 -16.58 -4.53 31.66
N ILE A 366 -17.29 -5.25 32.51
CA ILE A 366 -16.78 -6.47 33.15
C ILE A 366 -17.48 -7.66 32.50
N VAL A 367 -16.70 -8.61 32.00
CA VAL A 367 -17.23 -9.85 31.41
C VAL A 367 -17.32 -10.91 32.51
N PRO A 368 -18.54 -11.36 32.87
CA PRO A 368 -18.74 -12.26 34.01
C PRO A 368 -18.13 -13.63 33.77
N GLU A 369 -17.63 -14.25 34.85
CA GLU A 369 -17.03 -15.59 34.86
C GLU A 369 -15.93 -15.77 33.78
N THR A 370 -15.06 -14.76 33.64
CA THR A 370 -13.89 -14.83 32.75
C THR A 370 -12.66 -14.27 33.44
N GLY A 371 -11.50 -14.83 33.08
CA GLY A 371 -10.19 -14.41 33.53
C GLY A 371 -9.54 -13.42 32.57
N HIS A 372 -8.27 -13.67 32.25
CA HIS A 372 -7.41 -12.71 31.55
C HIS A 372 -7.79 -12.47 30.08
N LEU A 373 -8.45 -13.44 29.43
CA LEU A 373 -8.73 -13.40 28.00
C LEU A 373 -10.24 -13.56 27.73
N PRO A 374 -11.08 -12.60 28.16
CA PRO A 374 -12.54 -12.69 28.03
C PRO A 374 -13.01 -12.86 26.58
N MET A 375 -12.26 -12.30 25.62
CA MET A 375 -12.50 -12.47 24.17
C MET A 375 -12.30 -13.91 23.67
N CYS A 376 -11.53 -14.72 24.38
CA CYS A 376 -11.31 -16.14 24.09
C CYS A 376 -12.29 -17.01 24.88
N GLU A 377 -12.47 -16.68 26.16
CA GLU A 377 -13.20 -17.49 27.13
C GLU A 377 -14.72 -17.45 26.90
N LYS A 378 -15.28 -16.25 26.67
CA LYS A 378 -16.71 -16.04 26.38
C LYS A 378 -16.90 -15.00 25.26
N PRO A 379 -16.57 -15.33 24.00
CA PRO A 379 -16.52 -14.37 22.90
C PRO A 379 -17.86 -13.68 22.59
N GLN A 380 -19.01 -14.36 22.78
CA GLN A 380 -20.34 -13.75 22.63
C GLN A 380 -20.62 -12.70 23.71
N VAL A 381 -20.29 -13.00 24.98
CA VAL A 381 -20.48 -12.05 26.09
C VAL A 381 -19.51 -10.87 25.96
N PHE A 382 -18.30 -11.13 25.46
CA PHE A 382 -17.36 -10.09 25.10
C PHE A 382 -17.93 -9.20 23.97
N TRP A 383 -18.55 -9.75 22.92
CA TRP A 383 -19.23 -8.96 21.90
C TRP A 383 -20.32 -8.05 22.47
N GLU A 384 -21.19 -8.56 23.36
CA GLU A 384 -22.25 -7.77 24.00
C GLU A 384 -21.67 -6.57 24.79
N ALA A 385 -20.46 -6.71 25.34
CA ALA A 385 -19.77 -5.61 26.01
C ALA A 385 -19.28 -4.52 25.03
N LEU A 386 -18.98 -4.87 23.77
CA LEU A 386 -18.44 -3.94 22.77
C LEU A 386 -19.46 -3.45 21.74
N GLU A 387 -20.59 -4.12 21.55
CA GLU A 387 -21.47 -3.92 20.38
C GLU A 387 -21.90 -2.46 20.18
N ARG A 388 -22.22 -1.75 21.28
CA ARG A 388 -22.64 -0.35 21.23
C ARG A 388 -21.49 0.61 20.97
N PHE A 389 -20.29 0.24 21.37
CA PHE A 389 -19.09 1.04 21.17
C PHE A 389 -18.61 0.97 19.72
N LEU A 390 -18.76 -0.21 19.10
CA LEU A 390 -18.36 -0.41 17.73
C LEU A 390 -19.41 0.08 16.73
N ALA A 391 -20.68 0.18 17.13
CA ALA A 391 -21.86 0.51 16.30
C ALA A 391 -21.70 1.71 15.35
#